data_AF-A0A7W1G716-F1
#
_entry.id   AF-A0A7W1G716-F1
#
_cell.length_a   1.000
_cell.length_b   1.000
_cell.length_c   1.000
_cell.angle_alpha   90.00
_cell.angle_beta   90.00
_cell.angle_gamma   90.00
#
_symmetry.space_group_name_H-M   'P 1'
#
loop_
_entity.id
_entity.type
_entity.pdbx_description
1 polymer ?
#
loop_
_entity_poly.entity_id
_entity_poly.type
_entity_poly.pdbx_seq_one_letter_code
_entity_poly.pdbx_strand_id
1 'polypeptide(L)' 'MGSTLKVGLVGTGGIMRNAHMPGWKAAPGVEVVAVCDIDRARAEAFAKDFGVAADRVFTSADELVK' A
#
# COMPACT_ATOMS: atom_id res chain seq x y z
N MET A 1 -22.00 11.16 -5.61
CA MET A 1 -20.59 10.74 -5.77
C MET A 1 -20.25 9.86 -4.58
N GLY A 2 -19.76 8.64 -4.81
CA GLY A 2 -19.40 7.72 -3.72
C GLY A 2 -18.10 8.14 -3.03
N SER A 3 -17.91 7.72 -1.78
CA SER A 3 -16.66 7.93 -1.04
C SER A 3 -15.51 7.17 -1.67
N THR A 4 -14.32 7.79 -1.76
CA THR A 4 -13.07 7.10 -2.17
C THR A 4 -12.78 5.92 -1.25
N LEU A 5 -12.55 4.74 -1.82
CA LEU A 5 -12.14 3.55 -1.09
C LEU A 5 -10.65 3.66 -0.73
N LYS A 6 -10.35 3.70 0.57
CA LYS A 6 -8.98 3.69 1.08
C LYS A 6 -8.51 2.24 1.24
N VAL A 7 -7.36 1.93 0.65
CA VAL A 7 -6.81 0.57 0.58
C VAL A 7 -5.48 0.50 1.31
N GLY A 8 -5.36 -0.46 2.22
CA GLY A 8 -4.09 -0.91 2.78
C GLY A 8 -3.63 -2.20 2.08
N LEU A 9 -2.35 -2.29 1.76
CA LEU A 9 -1.77 -3.44 1.07
C LEU A 9 -0.92 -4.26 2.04
N VAL A 10 -1.08 -5.59 2.04
CA VAL A 10 -0.21 -6.52 2.79
C VAL A 10 0.62 -7.33 1.80
N GLY A 11 1.94 -7.22 1.92
CA GLY A 11 2.94 -7.74 0.98
C GLY A 11 3.32 -6.71 -0.08
N THR A 12 4.61 -6.42 -0.19
CA THR A 12 5.20 -5.42 -1.12
C THR A 12 6.14 -6.06 -2.16
N GLY A 13 5.97 -7.36 -2.40
CA GLY A 13 6.75 -8.15 -3.35
C GLY A 13 6.50 -7.82 -4.82
N GLY A 14 7.15 -8.58 -5.71
CA GLY A 14 7.18 -8.31 -7.16
C GLY A 14 5.80 -8.20 -7.81
N ILE A 15 4.84 -9.07 -7.47
CA ILE A 15 3.49 -9.02 -8.03
C ILE A 15 2.77 -7.74 -7.59
N MET A 16 2.92 -7.33 -6.32
CA MET A 16 2.33 -6.10 -5.84
C MET A 16 2.88 -4.88 -6.59
N ARG A 17 4.20 -4.83 -6.79
CA ARG A 17 4.89 -3.72 -7.48
C ARG A 17 4.57 -3.64 -8.96
N ASN A 18 4.57 -4.77 -9.65
CA ASN A 18 4.54 -4.82 -11.12
C ASN A 18 3.12 -4.98 -11.70
N ALA A 19 2.16 -5.49 -10.93
CA ALA A 19 0.80 -5.74 -11.41
C ALA A 19 -0.26 -4.99 -10.60
N HIS A 20 -0.34 -5.24 -9.28
CA HIS A 20 -1.43 -4.68 -8.47
C HIS A 20 -1.32 -3.16 -8.31
N MET A 21 -0.15 -2.63 -7.97
CA MET A 21 -0.01 -1.19 -7.71
C MET A 21 -0.29 -0.32 -8.94
N PRO A 22 0.20 -0.65 -10.16
CA PRO A 22 -0.23 0.03 -11.37
C PRO A 22 -1.75 -0.04 -11.58
N GLY A 23 -2.36 -1.19 -11.34
CA GLY A 23 -3.81 -1.36 -11.42
C GLY A 23 -4.58 -0.48 -10.43
N TRP A 24 -4.15 -0.45 -9.17
CA TRP A 24 -4.76 0.40 -8.14
C TRP A 24 -4.61 1.89 -8.43
N LYS A 25 -3.46 2.33 -8.94
CA LYS A 25 -3.26 3.73 -9.36
C LYS A 25 -4.15 4.14 -10.54
N ALA A 26 -4.50 3.20 -11.41
CA ALA A 26 -5.38 3.45 -12.55
C ALA A 26 -6.87 3.36 -12.21
N ALA A 27 -7.23 2.73 -11.09
CA ALA A 27 -8.62 2.51 -10.70
C ALA A 27 -9.26 3.81 -10.17
N PRO A 28 -10.39 4.27 -10.74
CA PRO A 28 -11.08 5.44 -10.23
C PRO A 28 -11.72 5.15 -8.86
N GLY A 29 -11.70 6.15 -7.97
CA GLY A 29 -12.35 6.05 -6.66
C GLY A 29 -11.62 5.18 -5.64
N VAL A 30 -10.33 4.89 -5.87
CA VAL A 30 -9.48 4.14 -4.94
C VAL A 30 -8.25 4.96 -4.58
N GLU A 31 -7.81 4.87 -3.33
CA GLU A 31 -6.57 5.47 -2.84
C GLU A 31 -5.80 4.44 -2.00
N VAL A 32 -4.57 4.12 -2.40
CA VAL A 32 -3.67 3.29 -1.59
C VAL A 32 -3.06 4.17 -0.51
N VAL A 33 -3.43 3.93 0.75
CA VAL A 33 -3.08 4.79 1.89
C VAL A 33 -2.09 4.16 2.86
N ALA A 34 -1.89 2.84 2.79
CA ALA A 34 -1.03 2.12 3.71
C ALA A 34 -0.40 0.89 3.06
N VAL A 35 0.78 0.50 3.54
CA VAL A 35 1.46 -0.73 3.13
C VAL A 35 2.02 -1.47 4.34
N CYS A 36 2.05 -2.79 4.25
CA CYS A 36 2.61 -3.68 5.25
C CYS A 36 3.50 -4.72 4.59
N ASP A 37 4.67 -4.99 5.15
CA ASP A 37 5.50 -6.13 4.80
C ASP A 37 6.25 -6.63 6.05
N ILE A 38 6.54 -7.93 6.13
CA ILE A 38 7.35 -8.48 7.23
C ILE A 38 8.77 -7.89 7.24
N ASP A 39 9.23 -7.40 6.10
CA ASP A 39 10.49 -6.68 5.94
C ASP A 39 10.23 -5.18 5.81
N ARG A 40 10.57 -4.44 6.87
CA ARG A 40 10.40 -3.00 6.95
C ARG A 40 11.07 -2.26 5.79
N ALA A 41 12.29 -2.65 5.40
CA ALA A 41 13.01 -1.96 4.35
C ALA A 41 12.31 -2.11 2.99
N ARG A 42 11.71 -3.29 2.72
CA ARG A 42 10.89 -3.51 1.53
C ARG A 42 9.61 -2.66 1.55
N ALA A 43 8.94 -2.58 2.70
CA ALA A 43 7.74 -1.77 2.85
C ALA A 43 8.02 -0.27 2.67
N GLU A 44 9.09 0.24 3.27
CA GLU A 44 9.53 1.64 3.15
C GLU A 44 9.96 1.99 1.72
N ALA A 45 10.71 1.10 1.05
CA ALA A 45 11.09 1.29 -0.35
C ALA A 45 9.84 1.34 -1.24
N PHE A 46 8.89 0.42 -1.05
CA PHE A 46 7.62 0.45 -1.77
C PHE A 46 6.85 1.75 -1.52
N ALA A 47 6.73 2.18 -0.27
CA ALA A 47 6.04 3.41 0.09
C ALA A 47 6.66 4.64 -0.60
N LYS A 48 8.00 4.72 -0.60
CA LYS A 48 8.75 5.77 -1.29
C LYS A 48 8.50 5.76 -2.80
N ASP A 49 8.58 4.59 -3.44
CA ASP A 49 8.47 4.46 -4.89
C ASP A 49 7.06 4.77 -5.41
N PHE A 50 6.03 4.47 -4.59
CA PHE A 50 4.64 4.61 -5.01
C PHE A 50 3.87 5.77 -4.37
N GLY A 51 4.47 6.48 -3.40
CA GLY A 51 3.91 7.67 -2.78
C GLY A 51 2.96 7.39 -1.61
N VAL A 52 3.23 6.34 -0.83
CA VAL A 52 2.48 6.04 0.40
C VAL A 52 3.15 6.76 1.57
N ALA A 53 2.35 7.32 2.48
CA ALA A 53 2.86 8.10 3.60
C ALA A 53 3.74 7.24 4.52
N ALA A 54 4.86 7.81 5.00
CA ALA A 54 5.86 7.09 5.79
C ALA A 54 5.32 6.62 7.17
N ASP A 55 4.34 7.33 7.72
CA ASP A 55 3.62 6.96 8.95
C ASP A 55 2.57 5.87 8.72
N ARG A 56 2.38 5.44 7.47
CA ARG A 56 1.48 4.35 7.05
C ARG A 56 2.23 3.14 6.51
N VAL A 57 3.45 2.94 7.02
CA VAL A 57 4.29 1.77 6.74
C VAL A 57 4.33 0.85 7.97
N PHE A 58 3.74 -0.33 7.82
CA PHE A 58 3.56 -1.29 8.89
C PHE A 58 4.40 -2.54 8.68
N THR A 59 4.66 -3.26 9.77
CA THR A 59 5.31 -4.58 9.74
C THR A 59 4.39 -5.69 10.25
N SER A 60 3.14 -5.34 10.61
CA SER A 60 2.10 -6.25 11.07
C SER A 60 0.76 -5.91 10.43
N ALA A 61 0.05 -6.92 9.95
CA ALA A 61 -1.30 -6.76 9.43
C ALA A 61 -2.28 -6.29 10.52
N ASP A 62 -2.09 -6.75 11.76
CA ASP A 62 -2.90 -6.35 12.91
C ASP A 62 -2.74 -4.86 13.25
N GLU A 63 -1.57 -4.28 12.99
CA GLU A 63 -1.34 -2.84 13.16
C GLU A 63 -1.97 -2.03 12.01
N LEU A 64 -1.94 -2.56 10.78
CA LEU A 64 -2.49 -1.89 9.61
C LEU A 64 -4.02 -1.74 9.68
N VAL A 65 -4.73 -2.70 10.28
CA VAL A 65 -6.21 -2.71 10.31
C VAL A 65 -6.83 -2.02 11.54
N LYS A 66 -6.00 -1.40 12.40
CA LYS A 66 -6.45 -0.59 13.54
C LYS A 66 -6.67 0.87 13.13
#